data_AF-A0A484BYH4-F1
#
_entry.id   AF-A0A484BYH4-F1
#
_cell.length_a   1.000
_cell.length_b   1.000
_cell.length_c   1.000
_cell.angle_alpha   90.00
_cell.angle_beta   90.00
_cell.angle_gamma   90.00
#
_symmetry.space_group_name_H-M   'P 1'
#
loop_
_entity.id
_entity.type
_entity.pdbx_description
1 polymer ?
#
loop_
_entity_poly.entity_id
_entity_poly.type
_entity_poly.pdbx_seq_one_letter_code
_entity_poly.pdbx_strand_id
1 'polypeptide(L)'
;MVLHRVNQPIKQIRKGLKQTGIWPLLSDRPDVHPFIFPRESSEELNPQTVIQNITWPQPNFDSDEDEDDTVPLEKISLVTGFLRKFIEEASPDVLRHLMKFWVGWELPTTKLNVEVVTSTYPVAFTCFFKLKLPSHYQTNKIFHQDLMMALSSISSGFGLV
;
A
#
# COMPACT_ATOMS: atom_id res chain seq x y z
N MET A 1 20.26 29.74 -21.38
CA MET A 1 21.46 28.95 -21.00
C MET A 1 21.12 28.07 -19.78
N VAL A 2 20.34 27.00 -19.96
CA VAL A 2 19.89 26.10 -18.86
C VAL A 2 20.33 24.65 -19.10
N LEU A 3 20.51 24.25 -20.36
CA LEU A 3 20.95 22.90 -20.77
C LEU A 3 22.33 22.48 -20.27
N HIS A 4 23.25 23.43 -20.02
CA HIS A 4 24.62 23.08 -19.62
C HIS A 4 24.73 22.56 -18.18
N ARG A 5 23.85 22.99 -17.26
CA ARG A 5 23.86 22.57 -15.85
C ARG A 5 23.25 21.18 -15.61
N VAL A 6 22.43 20.67 -16.53
CA VAL A 6 21.76 19.35 -16.41
C VAL A 6 22.57 18.21 -17.02
N ASN A 7 23.57 18.51 -17.85
CA ASN A 7 24.36 17.50 -18.56
C ASN A 7 25.20 16.61 -17.63
N GLN A 8 25.74 17.15 -16.54
CA GLN A 8 26.48 16.34 -15.55
C GLN A 8 25.55 15.37 -14.80
N PRO A 9 24.42 15.81 -14.22
CA PRO A 9 23.43 14.91 -13.61
C PRO A 9 22.95 13.80 -14.56
N ILE A 10 22.60 14.14 -15.81
CA ILE A 10 22.14 13.17 -16.81
C ILE A 10 23.22 12.12 -17.10
N LYS A 11 24.49 12.55 -17.23
CA LYS A 11 25.62 11.63 -17.43
C LYS A 11 25.79 10.66 -16.24
N GLN A 12 25.59 11.13 -15.00
CA GLN A 12 25.68 10.27 -13.82
C GLN A 12 24.51 9.29 -13.72
N ILE A 13 23.27 9.72 -13.96
CA ILE A 13 22.11 8.82 -14.03
C ILE A 13 22.32 7.75 -15.10
N ARG A 14 22.74 8.16 -16.30
CA ARG A 14 23.05 7.22 -17.40
C ARG A 14 24.17 6.24 -17.04
N LYS A 15 25.19 6.70 -16.31
CA LYS A 15 26.26 5.83 -15.81
C LYS A 15 25.70 4.79 -14.83
N GLY A 16 24.86 5.21 -13.88
CA GLY A 16 24.17 4.31 -12.93
C GLY A 16 23.32 3.27 -13.64
N LEU A 17 22.48 3.68 -14.60
CA LEU A 17 21.65 2.76 -15.40
C LEU A 17 22.47 1.75 -16.19
N LYS A 18 23.66 2.13 -16.68
CA LYS A 18 24.59 1.20 -17.34
C LYS A 18 25.19 0.20 -16.35
N GLN A 19 25.55 0.65 -15.15
CA GLN A 19 26.13 -0.19 -14.11
C GLN A 19 25.13 -1.22 -13.57
N THR A 20 23.84 -0.89 -13.51
CA THR A 20 22.79 -1.84 -13.10
C THR A 20 22.37 -2.81 -14.20
N GLY A 21 22.90 -2.67 -15.42
CA GLY A 21 22.51 -3.49 -16.57
C GLY A 21 21.13 -3.18 -17.15
N ILE A 22 20.45 -2.15 -16.65
CA ILE A 22 19.12 -1.73 -17.14
C ILE A 22 19.23 -0.93 -18.45
N TRP A 23 20.37 -0.27 -18.70
CA TRP A 23 20.54 0.59 -19.88
C TRP A 23 20.34 -0.12 -21.23
N PRO A 24 20.88 -1.33 -21.49
CA PRO A 24 20.58 -2.08 -22.72
C PRO A 24 19.08 -2.36 -22.86
N LEU A 25 18.41 -2.79 -21.79
CA LEU A 25 16.98 -3.04 -21.78
C LEU A 25 16.18 -1.78 -22.15
N LEU A 26 16.52 -0.62 -21.58
CA LEU A 26 15.87 0.66 -21.93
C LEU A 26 16.18 1.13 -23.35
N SER A 27 17.38 0.87 -23.87
CA SER A 27 17.81 1.34 -25.19
C SER A 27 17.19 0.49 -26.31
N ASP A 28 17.15 -0.82 -26.10
CA ASP A 28 16.79 -1.79 -27.14
C ASP A 28 15.30 -2.14 -27.11
N ARG A 29 14.61 -1.88 -25.98
CA ARG A 29 13.20 -2.24 -25.77
C ARG A 29 12.37 -1.07 -25.21
N PRO A 30 11.92 -0.14 -26.07
CA PRO A 30 11.05 0.97 -25.65
C PRO A 30 9.73 0.52 -25.01
N ASP A 31 9.25 -0.67 -25.40
CA ASP A 31 8.04 -1.30 -24.87
C ASP A 31 8.12 -1.61 -23.38
N VAL A 32 9.33 -1.73 -22.80
CA VAL A 32 9.49 -2.00 -21.35
C VAL A 32 9.44 -0.73 -20.49
N HIS A 33 9.50 0.46 -21.09
CA HIS A 33 9.56 1.73 -20.36
C HIS A 33 8.39 1.92 -19.38
N PRO A 34 7.13 1.62 -19.75
CA PRO A 34 6.00 1.76 -18.82
C PRO A 34 6.05 0.80 -17.63
N PHE A 35 6.80 -0.29 -17.72
CA PHE A 35 6.92 -1.26 -16.62
C PHE A 35 8.07 -0.91 -15.67
N ILE A 36 9.15 -0.32 -16.20
CA ILE A 36 10.31 0.13 -15.41
C ILE A 36 10.03 1.48 -14.74
N PHE A 37 9.31 2.36 -15.45
CA PHE A 37 8.90 3.67 -14.98
C PHE A 37 7.37 3.76 -15.04
N PRO A 38 6.69 3.01 -14.15
CA PRO A 38 5.23 3.01 -14.11
C PRO A 38 4.73 4.42 -13.83
N ARG A 39 3.68 4.78 -14.58
CA ARG A 39 2.94 6.02 -14.39
C ARG A 39 1.72 5.73 -13.56
N GLU A 40 1.17 6.77 -12.94
CA GLU A 40 -0.12 6.70 -12.29
C GLU A 40 -1.15 6.09 -13.26
N SER A 41 -1.84 5.05 -12.80
CA SER A 41 -2.85 4.36 -13.59
C SER A 41 -4.22 5.00 -13.37
N SER A 42 -4.97 5.19 -14.45
CA SER A 42 -6.39 5.52 -14.41
C SER A 42 -7.29 4.27 -14.39
N GLU A 43 -6.71 3.08 -14.36
CA GLU A 43 -7.45 1.82 -14.33
C GLU A 43 -8.27 1.71 -13.04
N GLU A 44 -9.52 1.29 -13.17
CA GLU A 44 -10.42 1.12 -12.03
C GLU A 44 -10.06 -0.17 -11.27
N LEU A 45 -9.88 -0.03 -9.95
CA LEU A 45 -9.63 -1.16 -9.08
C LEU A 45 -10.91 -1.95 -8.83
N ASN A 46 -10.83 -3.26 -9.03
CA ASN A 46 -11.88 -4.18 -8.62
C ASN A 46 -11.72 -4.57 -7.13
N PRO A 47 -12.72 -4.33 -6.27
CA PRO A 47 -12.72 -4.76 -4.86
C PRO A 47 -12.34 -6.23 -4.66
N GLN A 48 -12.82 -7.11 -5.52
CA GLN A 48 -12.61 -8.55 -5.40
C GLN A 48 -11.15 -8.93 -5.62
N THR A 49 -10.49 -8.28 -6.57
CA THR A 49 -9.05 -8.47 -6.81
C THR A 49 -8.24 -8.05 -5.59
N VAL A 50 -8.60 -6.92 -4.96
CA VAL A 50 -7.94 -6.46 -3.73
C VAL A 50 -8.11 -7.51 -2.63
N ILE A 51 -9.34 -7.95 -2.37
CA ILE A 51 -9.67 -8.93 -1.32
C ILE A 51 -8.93 -10.26 -1.53
N GLN A 52 -8.82 -10.73 -2.77
CA GLN A 52 -8.13 -11.98 -3.10
C GLN A 52 -6.61 -11.91 -2.84
N ASN A 53 -6.02 -10.73 -2.96
CA ASN A 53 -4.60 -10.53 -2.70
C ASN A 53 -4.27 -10.32 -1.21
N ILE A 54 -5.29 -10.25 -0.33
CA ILE A 54 -5.07 -10.07 1.11
C ILE A 54 -4.69 -11.39 1.79
N THR A 55 -3.52 -11.38 2.41
CA THR A 55 -3.14 -12.33 3.45
C THR A 55 -3.78 -11.89 4.77
N TRP A 56 -4.89 -12.54 5.12
CA TRP A 56 -5.64 -12.27 6.34
C TRP A 56 -4.90 -12.79 7.57
N PRO A 57 -4.97 -12.06 8.70
CA PRO A 57 -4.32 -12.48 9.95
C PRO A 57 -4.88 -13.84 10.37
N GLN A 58 -3.97 -14.77 10.67
CA GLN A 58 -4.33 -16.08 11.19
C GLN A 58 -4.40 -16.00 12.73
N PRO A 59 -5.21 -16.84 13.38
CA PRO A 59 -5.16 -16.96 14.82
C PRO A 59 -3.79 -17.52 15.22
N ASN A 60 -3.06 -16.81 16.08
CA ASN A 60 -1.82 -17.32 16.65
C ASN A 60 -2.19 -18.34 17.73
N PHE A 61 -2.06 -19.64 17.43
CA PHE A 61 -2.28 -20.72 18.41
C PHE A 61 -1.01 -21.11 19.17
N ASP A 62 0.17 -20.65 18.73
CA ASP A 62 1.49 -21.18 19.15
C ASP A 62 2.45 -20.09 19.67
N SER A 63 1.96 -18.96 20.16
CA SER A 63 2.82 -17.90 20.69
C SER A 63 3.10 -18.12 22.19
N ASP A 64 4.31 -18.58 22.54
CA ASP A 64 4.89 -18.50 23.90
C ASP A 64 5.18 -17.04 24.32
N GLU A 65 4.60 -16.06 23.64
CA GLU A 65 4.72 -14.63 23.95
C GLU A 65 3.63 -14.23 24.94
N ASP A 66 3.99 -13.35 25.89
CA ASP A 66 3.14 -12.93 27.01
C ASP A 66 1.68 -12.71 26.58
N GLU A 67 0.77 -13.45 27.23
CA GLU A 67 -0.68 -13.52 26.95
C GLU A 67 -1.37 -12.14 26.86
N ASP A 68 -0.75 -11.09 27.40
CA ASP A 68 -1.27 -9.73 27.55
C ASP A 68 -1.28 -8.90 26.24
N ASP A 69 -0.36 -9.17 25.30
CA ASP A 69 -0.28 -8.42 24.03
C ASP A 69 -1.04 -9.08 22.85
N THR A 70 -1.59 -10.28 23.08
CA THR A 70 -2.30 -11.03 22.02
C THR A 70 -3.70 -10.47 21.81
N VAL A 71 -4.00 -10.00 20.59
CA VAL A 71 -5.34 -9.52 20.25
C VAL A 71 -6.33 -10.70 20.17
N PRO A 72 -7.45 -10.68 20.91
CA PRO A 72 -8.47 -11.73 20.84
C PRO A 72 -9.01 -11.97 19.44
N LEU A 73 -9.27 -13.23 19.10
CA LEU A 73 -9.73 -13.65 17.77
C LEU A 73 -11.06 -12.98 17.35
N GLU A 74 -11.94 -12.70 18.31
CA GLU A 74 -13.21 -12.01 18.07
C GLU A 74 -12.96 -10.60 17.53
N LYS A 75 -11.97 -9.88 18.10
CA LYS A 75 -11.58 -8.55 17.63
C LYS A 75 -10.91 -8.63 16.26
N ILE A 76 -10.04 -9.62 16.03
CA ILE A 76 -9.42 -9.84 14.71
C ILE A 76 -10.50 -10.06 13.65
N SER A 77 -11.45 -10.96 13.91
CA SER A 77 -12.55 -11.30 13.00
C SER A 77 -13.45 -10.10 12.73
N LEU A 78 -13.76 -9.31 13.78
CA LEU A 78 -14.59 -8.13 13.66
C LEU A 78 -13.93 -7.05 12.79
N VAL A 79 -12.67 -6.72 13.07
CA VAL A 79 -11.92 -5.66 12.36
C VAL A 79 -11.64 -6.06 10.92
N THR A 80 -11.25 -7.31 10.67
CA THR A 80 -11.07 -7.82 9.29
C THR A 80 -12.38 -7.85 8.51
N GLY A 81 -13.50 -8.16 9.18
CA GLY A 81 -14.85 -8.03 8.61
C GLY A 81 -15.19 -6.59 8.22
N PHE A 82 -14.84 -5.61 9.06
CA PHE A 82 -15.01 -4.19 8.72
C PHE A 82 -14.17 -3.76 7.53
N LEU A 83 -12.90 -4.20 7.45
CA LEU A 83 -12.05 -3.91 6.30
C LEU A 83 -12.62 -4.50 5.01
N ARG A 84 -13.04 -5.77 5.04
CA ARG A 84 -13.66 -6.44 3.89
C ARG A 84 -14.87 -5.66 3.39
N LYS A 85 -15.80 -5.33 4.30
CA LYS A 85 -16.98 -4.54 3.98
C LYS A 85 -16.62 -3.16 3.41
N PHE A 86 -15.63 -2.49 3.99
CA PHE A 86 -15.14 -1.21 3.47
C PHE A 86 -14.66 -1.34 2.02
N ILE A 87 -13.89 -2.37 1.70
CA ILE A 87 -13.38 -2.60 0.34
C ILE A 87 -14.54 -2.91 -0.63
N GLU A 88 -15.51 -3.73 -0.21
CA GLU A 88 -16.67 -4.10 -1.04
C GLU A 88 -17.58 -2.91 -1.37
N GLU A 89 -17.73 -1.97 -0.44
CA GLU A 89 -18.62 -0.80 -0.58
C GLU A 89 -17.91 0.47 -1.09
N ALA A 90 -16.57 0.46 -1.18
CA ALA A 90 -15.80 1.62 -1.57
C ALA A 90 -15.98 1.99 -3.05
N SER A 91 -16.03 3.29 -3.32
CA SER A 91 -15.97 3.80 -4.70
C SER A 91 -14.56 3.59 -5.30
N PRO A 92 -14.42 3.60 -6.63
CA PRO A 92 -13.12 3.45 -7.29
C PRO A 92 -12.04 4.42 -6.77
N ASP A 93 -12.41 5.67 -6.48
CA ASP A 93 -11.48 6.67 -5.93
C ASP A 93 -11.06 6.39 -4.50
N VAL A 94 -11.98 5.90 -3.66
CA VAL A 94 -11.66 5.49 -2.29
C VAL A 94 -10.75 4.26 -2.29
N LEU A 95 -10.97 3.30 -3.18
CA LEU A 95 -10.08 2.14 -3.34
C LEU A 95 -8.69 2.56 -3.80
N ARG A 96 -8.60 3.50 -4.74
CA ARG A 96 -7.32 4.06 -5.20
C ARG A 96 -6.56 4.72 -4.05
N HIS A 97 -7.25 5.52 -3.24
CA HIS A 97 -6.67 6.11 -2.03
C HIS A 97 -6.25 5.03 -1.02
N LEU A 98 -7.08 4.01 -0.78
CA LEU A 98 -6.72 2.90 0.08
C LEU A 98 -5.42 2.22 -0.39
N MET A 99 -5.27 2.00 -1.69
CA MET A 99 -4.04 1.42 -2.23
C MET A 99 -2.83 2.35 -2.06
N LYS A 100 -2.97 3.63 -2.36
CA LYS A 100 -1.88 4.60 -2.15
C LYS A 100 -1.45 4.66 -0.69
N PHE A 101 -2.40 4.67 0.24
CA PHE A 101 -2.12 4.62 1.67
C PHE A 101 -1.40 3.33 2.06
N TRP A 102 -1.89 2.18 1.59
CA TRP A 102 -1.38 0.87 2.01
C TRP A 102 -0.03 0.53 1.39
N VAL A 103 0.14 0.68 0.07
CA VAL A 103 1.32 0.20 -0.66
C VAL A 103 2.13 1.30 -1.34
N GLY A 104 1.70 2.57 -1.22
CA GLY A 104 2.38 3.70 -1.86
C GLY A 104 2.15 3.81 -3.37
N TRP A 105 1.18 3.07 -3.91
CA TRP A 105 0.86 3.03 -5.34
C TRP A 105 -0.64 2.82 -5.59
N GLU A 106 -1.13 3.12 -6.79
CA GLU A 106 -2.56 2.99 -7.13
C GLU A 106 -3.01 1.54 -7.34
N LEU A 107 -2.09 0.63 -7.66
CA LEU A 107 -2.42 -0.76 -8.02
C LEU A 107 -1.96 -1.76 -6.94
N PRO A 108 -2.77 -2.80 -6.65
CA PRO A 108 -2.40 -3.83 -5.70
C PRO A 108 -1.25 -4.68 -6.22
N THR A 109 -0.32 -5.00 -5.32
CA THR A 109 0.66 -6.05 -5.54
C THR A 109 0.00 -7.42 -5.35
N THR A 110 0.75 -8.49 -5.65
CA THR A 110 0.26 -9.87 -5.47
C THR A 110 0.09 -10.28 -4.00
N LYS A 111 0.54 -9.46 -3.03
CA LYS A 111 0.47 -9.78 -1.60
C LYS A 111 0.24 -8.53 -0.76
N LEU A 112 -0.93 -8.47 -0.13
CA LEU A 112 -1.32 -7.43 0.82
C LEU A 112 -1.45 -8.04 2.21
N ASN A 113 -0.68 -7.57 3.18
CA ASN A 113 -0.67 -8.13 4.53
C ASN A 113 -1.53 -7.30 5.47
N VAL A 114 -2.44 -7.94 6.20
CA VAL A 114 -3.24 -7.29 7.26
C VAL A 114 -2.79 -7.81 8.61
N GLU A 115 -2.60 -6.89 9.55
CA GLU A 115 -2.28 -7.20 10.95
C GLU A 115 -3.23 -6.40 11.84
N VAL A 116 -3.85 -7.05 12.83
CA VAL A 116 -4.68 -6.36 13.81
C VAL A 116 -3.87 -6.21 15.09
N VAL A 117 -3.75 -4.98 15.59
CA VAL A 117 -2.84 -4.63 16.69
C VAL A 117 -3.50 -3.71 17.71
N THR A 118 -2.96 -3.68 18.92
CA THR A 118 -3.31 -2.68 19.93
C THR A 118 -2.67 -1.34 19.56
N SER A 119 -3.44 -0.47 18.91
CA SER A 119 -3.02 0.87 18.48
C SER A 119 -4.20 1.83 18.44
N THR A 120 -3.95 3.10 18.13
CA THR A 120 -4.98 4.15 18.09
C THR A 120 -5.51 4.44 16.69
N TYR A 121 -4.68 4.36 15.66
CA TYR A 121 -5.07 4.70 14.28
C TYR A 121 -4.56 3.67 13.28
N PRO A 122 -5.22 3.51 12.12
CA PRO A 122 -4.71 2.70 11.02
C PRO A 122 -3.35 3.23 10.56
N VAL A 123 -2.39 2.33 10.35
CA VAL A 123 -1.04 2.67 9.86
C VAL A 123 -0.63 1.69 8.77
N ALA A 124 0.01 2.21 7.72
CA ALA A 124 0.56 1.41 6.64
C ALA A 124 2.10 1.44 6.65
N PHE A 125 2.69 0.27 6.40
CA PHE A 125 4.10 0.10 6.12
C PHE A 125 4.25 -0.26 4.64
N THR A 126 4.29 0.76 3.80
CA THR A 126 4.18 0.63 2.32
C THR A 126 5.24 -0.29 1.73
N CYS A 127 6.50 -0.19 2.18
CA CYS A 127 7.59 -1.06 1.72
C CYS A 127 7.39 -2.55 2.04
N PHE A 128 6.50 -2.87 2.99
CA PHE A 128 6.20 -4.24 3.42
C PHE A 128 4.79 -4.68 3.03
N PHE A 129 4.08 -3.86 2.24
CA PHE A 129 2.70 -4.07 1.83
C PHE A 129 1.78 -4.41 3.01
N LYS A 130 2.03 -3.81 4.18
CA LYS A 130 1.37 -4.18 5.44
C LYS A 130 0.48 -3.05 5.94
N LEU A 131 -0.78 -3.37 6.23
CA LEU A 131 -1.75 -2.49 6.88
C LEU A 131 -1.99 -3.00 8.29
N LYS A 132 -1.68 -2.16 9.27
CA LYS A 132 -1.99 -2.39 10.68
C LYS A 132 -3.30 -1.71 11.03
N LEU A 133 -4.24 -2.49 11.56
CA LEU A 133 -5.56 -2.02 11.95
C LEU A 133 -5.72 -2.09 13.48
N PRO A 134 -6.18 -1.02 14.13
CA PRO A 134 -6.50 -1.05 15.55
C PRO A 134 -7.53 -2.09 15.96
N SER A 135 -7.28 -2.81 17.05
CA SER A 135 -8.18 -3.84 17.59
C SER A 135 -9.38 -3.29 18.36
N HIS A 136 -9.38 -2.00 18.71
CA HIS A 136 -10.36 -1.40 19.62
C HIS A 136 -11.71 -1.07 18.94
N TYR A 137 -11.84 -1.24 17.63
CA TYR A 137 -13.07 -0.91 16.91
C TYR A 137 -14.22 -1.83 17.29
N GLN A 138 -15.34 -1.23 17.72
CA GLN A 138 -16.57 -1.95 18.06
C GLN A 138 -17.64 -1.84 16.98
N THR A 139 -17.57 -0.82 16.13
CA THR A 139 -18.57 -0.57 15.08
C THR A 139 -17.90 -0.23 13.76
N ASN A 140 -18.54 -0.64 12.67
CA ASN A 140 -18.10 -0.32 11.31
C ASN A 140 -18.03 1.20 11.07
N LYS A 141 -18.93 1.98 11.69
CA LYS A 141 -18.98 3.45 11.52
C LYS A 141 -17.69 4.13 12.00
N ILE A 142 -17.21 3.77 13.19
CA ILE A 142 -15.97 4.36 13.75
C ILE A 142 -14.77 3.91 12.91
N PHE A 143 -14.69 2.62 12.58
CA PHE A 143 -13.66 2.08 11.70
C PHE A 143 -13.61 2.84 10.36
N HIS A 144 -14.76 3.03 9.72
CA HIS A 144 -14.87 3.71 8.43
C HIS A 144 -14.40 5.17 8.54
N GLN A 145 -14.84 5.89 9.57
CA GLN A 145 -14.46 7.28 9.78
C GLN A 145 -12.94 7.44 9.98
N ASP A 146 -12.33 6.61 10.83
CA ASP A 146 -10.90 6.67 11.09
C ASP A 146 -10.07 6.23 9.89
N LEU A 147 -10.51 5.20 9.16
CA LEU A 147 -9.85 4.79 7.94
C LEU A 147 -9.90 5.90 6.89
N MET A 148 -11.07 6.53 6.66
CA MET A 148 -11.19 7.66 5.74
C MET A 148 -10.31 8.85 6.16
N MET A 149 -10.18 9.10 7.46
CA MET A 149 -9.25 10.11 7.97
C MET A 149 -7.80 9.74 7.65
N ALA A 150 -7.40 8.49 7.84
CA ALA A 150 -6.06 8.02 7.46
C ALA A 150 -5.83 8.14 5.93
N LEU A 151 -6.83 7.83 5.10
CA LEU A 151 -6.72 8.01 3.65
C LEU A 151 -6.55 9.48 3.24
N SER A 152 -7.06 10.44 4.01
CA SER A 152 -6.85 11.87 3.71
C SER A 152 -5.38 12.31 3.86
N SER A 153 -4.56 11.55 4.62
CA SER A 153 -3.14 11.85 4.81
C SER A 153 -2.23 11.39 3.66
N ILE A 154 -2.78 10.81 2.58
CA ILE A 154 -2.00 10.41 1.40
C ILE A 154 -1.39 11.63 0.70
N SER A 155 -1.99 12.81 0.87
CA SER A 155 -1.52 14.10 0.36
C SER A 155 -0.18 14.58 0.95
N SER A 156 0.50 13.78 1.78
CA SER A 156 1.84 14.07 2.31
C SER A 156 2.93 13.05 1.90
N GLY A 157 2.80 12.39 0.74
CA GLY A 157 3.74 11.37 0.25
C GLY A 157 4.76 11.82 -0.82
N PHE A 158 5.79 10.99 -1.06
CA PHE A 158 6.88 11.25 -2.03
C PHE A 158 6.35 11.60 -3.42
N GLY A 159 6.84 12.69 -4.00
CA GLY A 159 6.53 13.13 -5.38
C GLY A 159 5.63 14.36 -5.49
N LEU A 160 5.16 14.91 -4.36
CA LEU A 160 4.51 16.23 -4.34
C LEU A 160 5.60 17.32 -4.34
N VAL A 161 5.98 17.77 -5.55
CA VAL A 161 6.77 18.98 -5.81
C VAL A 161 5.99 19.87 -6.76
#